data_AF-A0A6L9U5A9-F1
#
_entry.id   AF-A0A6L9U5A9-F1
#
_cell.length_a   1.000
_cell.length_b   1.000
_cell.length_c   1.000
_cell.angle_alpha   90.00
_cell.angle_beta   90.00
_cell.angle_gamma   90.00
#
_symmetry.space_group_name_H-M   'P 1'
#
loop_
_entity.id
_entity.type
_entity.pdbx_description
1 polymer ?
#
loop_
_entity_poly.entity_id
_entity_poly.type
_entity_poly.pdbx_seq_one_letter_code
_entity_poly.pdbx_strand_id
1 'polypeptide(L)'
;MTGLTLSSADLDPRRRRILFRCWHRGVREMDLVFGQFADNELPGLPEADLDELERIMAEEDNDLLRWILGSQPTPQHLQTPLFERLASYRPDFEEIAERFGLTK
;
A
#
# COMPACT_ATOMS: atom_id res chain seq x y z
N MET A 1 -10.75 -14.40 3.51
CA MET A 1 -9.74 -14.21 4.57
C MET A 1 -8.52 -13.62 3.91
N THR A 2 -8.42 -12.30 3.91
CA THR A 2 -7.31 -11.54 3.33
C THR A 2 -6.04 -11.84 4.12
N GLY A 3 -4.97 -12.18 3.43
CA GLY A 3 -3.75 -12.77 3.97
C GLY A 3 -2.91 -11.78 4.77
N LEU A 4 -3.34 -11.47 5.99
CA LEU A 4 -2.50 -10.81 6.98
C LEU A 4 -1.42 -11.79 7.40
N THR A 5 -0.20 -11.59 6.93
CA THR A 5 0.97 -12.32 7.45
C THR A 5 1.41 -11.74 8.80
N LEU A 6 1.08 -10.47 9.06
CA LEU A 6 1.39 -9.81 10.31
C LEU A 6 0.29 -10.01 11.37
N SER A 7 0.67 -10.56 12.53
CA SER A 7 -0.21 -10.61 13.69
C SER A 7 -0.39 -9.20 14.26
N SER A 8 -1.60 -8.65 14.16
CA SER A 8 -1.94 -7.32 14.71
C SER A 8 -1.83 -7.23 16.24
N ALA A 9 -1.59 -8.34 16.95
CA ALA A 9 -1.55 -8.42 18.40
C ALA A 9 -0.42 -7.59 19.03
N ASP A 10 0.73 -7.53 18.36
CA ASP A 10 1.94 -6.83 18.86
C ASP A 10 2.08 -5.40 18.31
N LEU A 11 1.20 -5.00 17.39
CA LEU A 11 1.16 -3.64 16.86
C LEU A 11 0.46 -2.68 17.83
N ASP A 12 0.99 -1.46 17.95
CA ASP A 12 0.30 -0.38 18.62
C ASP A 12 -1.02 -0.01 17.88
N PRO A 13 -1.93 0.71 18.55
CA PRO A 13 -3.23 1.06 17.98
C PRO A 13 -3.17 1.89 16.70
N ARG A 14 -2.10 2.66 16.46
CA ARG A 14 -1.92 3.45 15.23
C ARG A 14 -1.52 2.54 14.07
N ARG A 15 -0.46 1.75 14.24
CA ARG A 15 -0.01 0.77 13.24
C ARG A 15 -1.13 -0.22 12.89
N ARG A 16 -1.89 -0.71 13.88
CA ARG A 16 -3.06 -1.58 13.60
C ARG A 16 -4.11 -0.90 12.71
N ARG A 17 -4.40 0.38 12.94
CA ARG A 17 -5.33 1.15 12.10
C ARG A 17 -4.79 1.38 10.70
N ILE A 18 -3.49 1.65 10.56
CA ILE A 18 -2.81 1.78 9.27
C ILE A 18 -2.89 0.47 8.50
N LEU A 19 -2.50 -0.64 9.13
CA LEU A 19 -2.55 -1.98 8.52
C LEU A 19 -3.96 -2.29 8.00
N PHE A 20 -4.98 -2.02 8.80
CA PHE A 20 -6.36 -2.20 8.37
C PHE A 20 -6.68 -1.38 7.12
N ARG A 21 -6.33 -0.09 7.08
CA ARG A 21 -6.58 0.76 5.90
C ARG A 21 -5.79 0.32 4.67
N CYS A 22 -4.57 -0.20 4.83
CA CYS A 22 -3.78 -0.75 3.74
C CYS A 22 -4.44 -1.94 3.06
N TRP A 23 -5.22 -2.73 3.80
CA TRP A 23 -5.91 -3.94 3.31
C TRP A 23 -7.41 -3.74 3.01
N HIS A 24 -7.95 -2.52 3.17
CA HIS A 24 -9.37 -2.20 2.98
C HIS A 24 -9.52 -0.98 2.05
N ARG A 25 -8.85 -1.00 0.91
CA ARG A 25 -8.95 -0.04 -0.18
C ARG A 25 -10.02 -0.45 -1.19
N GLY A 26 -10.44 0.49 -2.02
CA GLY A 26 -11.50 0.28 -3.01
C GLY A 26 -11.04 -0.50 -4.23
N VAL A 27 -9.72 -0.64 -4.40
CA VAL A 27 -9.07 -1.27 -5.56
C VAL A 27 -8.17 -2.40 -5.06
N ARG A 28 -8.37 -3.60 -5.60
CA ARG A 28 -7.69 -4.81 -5.13
C ARG A 28 -6.17 -4.76 -5.32
N GLU A 29 -5.75 -4.17 -6.42
CA GLU A 29 -4.35 -3.92 -6.77
C GLU A 29 -3.68 -3.06 -5.69
N MET A 30 -4.40 -2.07 -5.20
CA MET A 30 -3.94 -1.18 -4.13
C MET A 30 -3.85 -1.89 -2.79
N ASP A 31 -4.82 -2.75 -2.46
CA ASP A 31 -4.75 -3.60 -1.27
C ASP A 31 -3.50 -4.47 -1.25
N LEU A 32 -3.09 -4.99 -2.41
CA LEU A 32 -1.94 -5.87 -2.51
C LEU A 32 -0.64 -5.10 -2.39
N VAL A 33 -0.51 -3.96 -3.05
CA VAL A 33 0.67 -3.09 -2.95
C VAL A 33 0.83 -2.60 -1.50
N PHE A 34 -0.21 -1.96 -0.95
CA PHE A 34 -0.16 -1.37 0.38
C PHE A 34 -0.15 -2.43 1.48
N GLY A 35 -0.89 -3.52 1.30
CA GLY A 35 -0.95 -4.63 2.24
C GLY A 35 0.39 -5.35 2.37
N GLN A 36 1.05 -5.68 1.26
CA GLN A 36 2.39 -6.30 1.30
C GLN A 36 3.44 -5.34 1.86
N PHE A 37 3.38 -4.06 1.50
CA PHE A 37 4.26 -3.05 2.09
C PHE A 37 4.07 -2.98 3.61
N ALA A 38 2.82 -2.89 4.07
CA ALA A 38 2.50 -2.80 5.49
C ALA A 38 2.88 -4.08 6.26
N ASP A 39 2.64 -5.25 5.69
CA ASP A 39 3.03 -6.51 6.34
C ASP A 39 4.55 -6.63 6.55
N ASN A 40 5.37 -6.05 5.68
CA ASN A 40 6.82 -6.15 5.75
C ASN A 40 7.49 -5.00 6.52
N GLU A 41 7.04 -3.76 6.28
CA GLU A 41 7.75 -2.56 6.73
C GLU A 41 7.11 -1.94 7.99
N LEU A 42 5.79 -2.06 8.16
CA LEU A 42 5.05 -1.33 9.21
C LEU A 42 5.57 -1.53 10.65
N PRO A 43 6.03 -2.72 11.08
CA PRO A 43 6.59 -2.90 12.42
C PRO A 43 7.86 -2.09 12.66
N GLY A 44 8.66 -1.85 11.60
CA GLY A 44 9.95 -1.16 11.65
C GLY A 44 9.89 0.33 11.28
N LEU A 45 8.76 0.81 10.75
CA LEU A 45 8.64 2.20 10.32
C LEU A 45 8.72 3.17 11.52
N PRO A 46 9.54 4.24 11.42
CA PRO A 46 9.56 5.31 12.41
C PRO A 46 8.26 6.13 12.36
N GLU A 47 7.96 6.86 13.44
CA GLU A 47 6.72 7.66 13.52
C GLU A 47 6.57 8.69 12.40
N ALA A 48 7.69 9.27 11.92
CA ALA A 48 7.67 10.20 10.79
C ALA A 48 7.20 9.54 9.49
N ASP A 49 7.61 8.29 9.24
CA ASP A 49 7.18 7.53 8.07
C ASP A 49 5.72 7.06 8.24
N LEU A 50 5.24 6.85 9.47
CA LEU A 50 3.81 6.60 9.71
C LEU A 50 2.95 7.82 9.40
N ASP A 51 3.39 9.02 9.80
CA ASP A 51 2.71 10.28 9.44
C ASP A 51 2.63 10.42 7.91
N GLU A 52 3.72 10.08 7.23
CA GLU A 52 3.80 10.15 5.78
C GLU A 52 2.94 9.08 5.10
N LEU A 53 2.95 7.85 5.59
CA LEU A 53 2.08 6.79 5.09
C LEU A 53 0.61 7.19 5.22
N GLU A 54 0.21 7.77 6.35
CA GLU A 54 -1.14 8.29 6.53
C GLU A 54 -1.50 9.40 5.54
N ARG A 55 -0.55 10.25 5.15
CA ARG A 55 -0.75 11.28 4.10
C ARG A 55 -0.90 10.65 2.71
N ILE A 56 -0.01 9.72 2.35
CA ILE A 56 -0.12 8.97 1.08
C ILE A 56 -1.48 8.27 1.03
N MET A 57 -1.88 7.65 2.13
CA MET A 57 -3.13 6.91 2.23
C MET A 57 -4.39 7.79 2.15
N ALA A 58 -4.27 9.10 2.32
CA ALA A 58 -5.38 10.05 2.19
C ALA A 58 -5.69 10.44 0.73
N GLU A 59 -4.79 10.08 -0.20
CA GLU A 59 -5.01 10.24 -1.64
C GLU A 59 -5.97 9.17 -2.19
N GLU A 60 -6.58 9.48 -3.33
CA GLU A 60 -7.50 8.58 -4.02
C GLU A 60 -6.78 7.38 -4.62
N ASP A 61 -7.37 6.18 -4.47
CA ASP A 61 -6.78 4.91 -4.93
C ASP A 61 -6.43 4.93 -6.42
N ASN A 62 -7.29 5.53 -7.24
CA ASN A 62 -7.09 5.62 -8.69
C ASN A 62 -5.89 6.50 -9.06
N ASP A 63 -5.65 7.58 -8.31
CA ASP A 63 -4.55 8.49 -8.59
C ASP A 63 -3.22 7.91 -8.10
N LEU A 64 -3.23 7.30 -6.90
CA LEU A 64 -2.09 6.52 -6.41
C LEU A 64 -1.67 5.44 -7.41
N LEU A 65 -2.63 4.68 -7.94
CA LEU A 65 -2.37 3.65 -8.95
C LEU A 65 -1.75 4.26 -10.22
N ARG A 66 -2.23 5.41 -10.70
CA ARG A 66 -1.66 6.11 -11.88
C ARG A 66 -0.23 6.56 -11.65
N TRP A 67 0.11 7.05 -10.46
CA TRP A 67 1.47 7.45 -10.11
C TRP A 67 2.40 6.25 -9.97
N ILE A 68 1.96 5.18 -9.31
CA ILE A 68 2.75 3.95 -9.12
C ILE A 68 3.03 3.27 -10.47
N LEU A 69 2.03 3.21 -11.36
CA LEU A 69 2.18 2.68 -12.71
C LEU A 69 3.02 3.58 -13.65
N GLY A 70 3.32 4.81 -13.23
CA GLY A 70 4.01 5.80 -14.05
C GLY A 70 3.17 6.37 -15.19
N SER A 71 1.85 6.15 -15.17
CA SER A 71 0.88 6.73 -16.11
C SER A 71 0.72 8.24 -15.91
N GLN A 72 1.02 8.74 -14.71
CA GLN A 72 1.07 10.16 -14.38
C GLN A 72 2.31 10.48 -13.54
N PRO A 73 2.84 11.71 -13.62
CA PRO A 73 3.95 12.13 -12.78
C PRO A 73 3.52 12.19 -11.31
N THR A 74 4.35 11.65 -10.42
CA THR A 74 4.15 11.74 -8.97
C THR A 74 4.16 13.22 -8.53
N PRO A 75 3.14 13.68 -7.81
CA PRO A 75 3.06 15.06 -7.38
C PRO A 75 4.15 15.37 -6.35
N GLN A 76 4.57 16.64 -6.28
CA GLN A 76 5.75 17.04 -5.51
C GLN A 76 5.65 16.71 -4.01
N HIS A 77 4.44 16.68 -3.44
CA HIS A 77 4.22 16.32 -2.04
C HIS A 77 4.33 14.82 -1.74
N LEU A 78 4.35 13.98 -2.77
CA LEU A 78 4.55 12.53 -2.69
C LEU A 78 5.89 12.08 -3.29
N GLN A 79 6.75 13.02 -3.70
CA GLN A 79 8.11 12.71 -4.13
C GLN A 79 8.99 12.47 -2.90
N THR A 80 8.68 11.40 -2.18
CA THR A 80 9.29 11.11 -0.90
C THR A 80 9.86 9.70 -0.86
N PRO A 81 10.88 9.43 -0.03
CA PRO A 81 11.54 8.13 0.00
C PRO A 81 10.59 6.98 0.38
N LEU A 82 9.51 7.28 1.12
CA LEU A 82 8.51 6.28 1.48
C LEU A 82 7.61 5.94 0.28
N PHE A 83 7.16 6.95 -0.46
CA PHE A 83 6.35 6.72 -1.65
C PHE A 83 7.14 5.99 -2.74
N GLU A 84 8.41 6.34 -2.94
CA GLU A 84 9.30 5.62 -3.87
C GLU A 84 9.47 4.15 -3.47
N ARG A 85 9.68 3.88 -2.17
CA ARG A 85 9.72 2.50 -1.64
C ARG A 85 8.40 1.79 -1.90
N LEU A 86 7.26 2.42 -1.61
CA LEU A 86 5.96 1.83 -1.85
C LEU A 86 5.73 1.53 -3.34
N ALA A 87 6.08 2.46 -4.24
CA ALA A 87 5.96 2.27 -5.68
C ALA A 87 6.91 1.19 -6.24
N SER A 88 7.97 0.86 -5.50
CA SER A 88 8.86 -0.26 -5.82
C SER A 88 8.23 -1.64 -5.52
N TYR A 89 7.22 -1.70 -4.63
CA TYR A 89 6.41 -2.90 -4.45
C TYR A 89 5.50 -3.06 -5.66
N ARG A 90 5.99 -3.83 -6.63
CA ARG A 90 5.23 -4.24 -7.81
C ARG A 90 4.77 -5.69 -7.63
N PRO A 91 3.59 -5.93 -7.05
CA PRO A 91 2.99 -7.26 -7.14
C PRO A 91 2.76 -7.56 -8.62
N ASP A 92 3.02 -8.79 -9.05
CA ASP A 92 2.87 -9.19 -10.44
C ASP A 92 1.39 -9.13 -10.83
N PHE A 93 0.97 -7.99 -11.41
CA PHE A 93 -0.43 -7.69 -11.70
C PHE A 93 -1.03 -8.71 -12.70
N GLU A 94 -0.20 -9.29 -13.56
CA GLU A 94 -0.59 -10.27 -14.58
C GLU A 94 -0.93 -11.62 -13.93
N GLU A 95 -0.05 -12.14 -13.08
CA GLU A 95 -0.26 -13.38 -12.31
C GLU A 95 -1.48 -13.24 -11.37
N ILE A 96 -1.76 -12.03 -10.89
CA ILE A 96 -2.83 -11.72 -9.95
C ILE A 96 -4.16 -11.52 -10.67
N ALA A 97 -4.18 -10.84 -11.81
CA ALA A 97 -5.36 -10.74 -12.67
C ALA A 97 -5.80 -12.13 -13.15
N GLU A 98 -4.84 -13.00 -13.51
CA GLU A 98 -5.11 -14.41 -13.83
C GLU A 98 -5.60 -15.20 -12.61
N ARG A 99 -4.93 -15.09 -11.45
CA ARG A 99 -5.30 -15.82 -10.22
C ARG A 99 -6.68 -15.43 -9.68
N PHE A 100 -7.17 -14.24 -10.03
CA PHE A 100 -8.49 -13.74 -9.64
C PHE A 100 -9.49 -13.62 -10.79
N GLY A 101 -9.15 -14.14 -11.98
CA GLY A 101 -10.06 -14.29 -13.12
C GLY A 101 -10.52 -12.98 -13.76
N LEU A 102 -9.67 -11.95 -13.76
CA LEU A 102 -9.96 -10.63 -14.33
C LEU A 102 -9.39 -10.42 -15.74
N THR A 103 -8.61 -11.38 -16.26
CA THR A 103 -8.23 -11.48 -17.68
C THR A 103 -9.25 -12.33 -18.45
N LYS A 104 -9.64 -11.89 -19.65
CA LYS A 104 -10.64 -12.54 -20.53
C LYS A 104 -10.24 -13.94 -20.98
#